data_AF-A0A415DY57-F1
#
_entry.id   AF-A0A415DY57-F1
#
_cell.length_a   1.000
_cell.length_b   1.000
_cell.length_c   1.000
_cell.angle_alpha   90.00
_cell.angle_beta   90.00
_cell.angle_gamma   90.00
#
_symmetry.space_group_name_H-M   'P 1'
#
loop_
_entity.id
_entity.type
_entity.pdbx_description
1 polymer ?
#
loop_
_entity_poly.entity_id
_entity_poly.type
_entity_poly.pdbx_seq_one_letter_code
_entity_poly.pdbx_strand_id
1 'polypeptide(L)'
;MKELNKAKYENLKYLAVELPEDILKEKWSGNFDRAKKLIAQRLSEDIPRALRCRLDLELKNLEDLENCYTVTREEALQQVRERIPEMSEEEFDRLQLEGKLDWIYLNGKMMYLDSFCATLFKVNPSLWQRSCQGDQSDYQILDDLIAGLEDGQETCCHIHIKQEVSLKERAVEEGKTLRVHMPVPLEREQVQNLQLLEVTPAPVCMAEEDAPQPTLYFEAPAAIGQIFSVEYAFDHHTVYVDLGNPERQKAAMEPFPEETKAYLSEELPHIQFTPYLRSLAAEITEGESNPLLIARRIYDFITTKVSYAFMRDYACIDHLAEYCALNLKGDCGVQALLFITLCRIAGIPAKWQSGIDAKPGDVGEHDWAMFYVPGSGWVYADLSYGGSSYIRGAYDRWNYFFGNADPYRIPINNAFQKDFEPPKWFWRNDPYDNQSGEAEYEDHGVRSDDLLYRYQEIDIHRIK
;
A
#
# COMPACT_ATOMS: atom_id res chain seq x y z
N MET A 1 12.69 -33.04 5.85
CA MET A 1 13.18 -31.89 6.66
C MET A 1 13.48 -30.66 5.80
N LYS A 2 13.98 -30.76 4.55
CA LYS A 2 14.17 -29.58 3.65
C LYS A 2 12.90 -29.05 2.96
N GLU A 3 11.85 -29.86 2.81
CA GLU A 3 10.57 -29.40 2.22
C GLU A 3 9.57 -28.78 3.22
N LEU A 4 9.80 -28.93 4.54
CA LEU A 4 8.83 -28.50 5.54
C LEU A 4 8.89 -27.00 5.90
N ASN A 5 9.91 -26.28 5.42
CA ASN A 5 10.19 -24.88 5.80
C ASN A 5 9.99 -23.85 4.67
N LYS A 6 9.46 -24.23 3.51
CA LYS A 6 9.09 -23.25 2.48
C LYS A 6 7.75 -22.62 2.84
N ALA A 7 7.73 -21.31 2.98
CA ALA A 7 6.49 -20.55 3.15
C ALA A 7 5.58 -20.81 1.96
N LYS A 8 4.30 -21.09 2.22
CA LYS A 8 3.30 -21.19 1.15
C LYS A 8 2.49 -19.92 1.15
N TYR A 9 2.60 -19.16 0.07
CA TYR A 9 1.89 -17.90 -0.10
C TYR A 9 0.36 -18.05 0.11
N GLU A 10 -0.21 -19.19 -0.30
CA GLU A 10 -1.62 -19.55 -0.03
C GLU A 10 -2.03 -19.58 1.45
N ASN A 11 -1.08 -19.66 2.37
CA ASN A 11 -1.36 -19.68 3.81
C ASN A 11 -1.68 -18.27 4.35
N LEU A 12 -1.42 -17.17 3.62
CA LEU A 12 -1.71 -15.80 4.09
C LEU A 12 -3.16 -15.60 4.54
N LYS A 13 -4.11 -16.30 3.89
CA LYS A 13 -5.53 -16.30 4.28
C LYS A 13 -5.76 -16.68 5.74
N TYR A 14 -4.83 -17.42 6.36
CA TYR A 14 -4.95 -17.82 7.76
C TYR A 14 -4.61 -16.70 8.74
N LEU A 15 -4.11 -15.53 8.31
CA LEU A 15 -4.09 -14.32 9.16
C LEU A 15 -5.51 -13.91 9.59
N ALA A 16 -6.55 -14.29 8.83
CA ALA A 16 -7.94 -14.08 9.23
C ALA A 16 -8.41 -14.98 10.39
N VAL A 17 -7.55 -15.90 10.86
CA VAL A 17 -7.80 -16.69 12.07
C VAL A 17 -7.28 -15.91 13.28
N GLU A 18 -8.13 -15.73 14.29
CA GLU A 18 -7.72 -15.06 15.53
C GLU A 18 -6.60 -15.83 16.26
N LEU A 19 -5.73 -15.08 16.94
CA LEU A 19 -4.74 -15.66 17.84
C LEU A 19 -5.38 -16.21 19.11
N PRO A 20 -4.83 -17.29 19.69
CA PRO A 20 -5.17 -17.68 21.06
C PRO A 20 -4.99 -16.52 22.05
N GLU A 21 -5.91 -16.40 23.00
CA GLU A 21 -6.04 -15.25 23.89
C GLU A 21 -4.74 -14.92 24.66
N ASP A 22 -4.01 -15.92 25.12
CA ASP A 22 -2.74 -15.73 25.84
C ASP A 22 -1.62 -15.20 24.93
N ILE A 23 -1.53 -15.65 23.67
CA ILE A 23 -0.58 -15.09 22.69
C ILE A 23 -0.97 -13.66 22.36
N LEU A 24 -2.26 -13.38 22.16
CA LEU A 24 -2.74 -12.02 21.88
C LEU A 24 -2.39 -11.05 23.02
N LYS A 25 -2.55 -11.48 24.27
CA LYS A 25 -2.16 -10.71 25.46
C LYS A 25 -0.66 -10.44 25.52
N GLU A 26 0.17 -11.45 25.26
CA GLU A 26 1.64 -11.28 25.29
C GLU A 26 2.16 -10.46 24.11
N LYS A 27 1.53 -10.55 22.92
CA LYS A 27 1.79 -9.68 21.78
C LYS A 27 1.56 -8.22 22.16
N TRP A 28 0.36 -7.88 22.59
CA TRP A 28 0.03 -6.46 22.84
C TRP A 28 0.58 -5.90 24.16
N SER A 29 1.05 -6.76 25.08
CA SER A 29 1.86 -6.32 26.23
C SER A 29 3.34 -6.09 25.90
N GLY A 30 3.77 -6.44 24.66
CA GLY A 30 5.14 -6.31 24.20
C GLY A 30 6.09 -7.41 24.64
N ASN A 31 5.58 -8.53 25.17
CA ASN A 31 6.38 -9.64 25.66
C ASN A 31 6.57 -10.70 24.55
N PHE A 32 7.26 -10.30 23.48
CA PHE A 32 7.40 -11.12 22.27
C PHE A 32 8.13 -12.43 22.55
N ASP A 33 9.12 -12.45 23.44
CA ASP A 33 9.80 -13.68 23.86
C ASP A 33 8.84 -14.71 24.46
N ARG A 34 7.89 -14.26 25.28
CA ARG A 34 6.87 -15.16 25.85
C ARG A 34 5.84 -15.57 24.81
N ALA A 35 5.42 -14.66 23.93
CA ALA A 35 4.55 -14.99 22.81
C ALA A 35 5.17 -16.08 21.92
N LYS A 36 6.45 -15.93 21.53
CA LYS A 36 7.22 -16.92 20.76
C LYS A 36 7.31 -18.27 21.47
N LYS A 37 7.51 -18.30 22.80
CA LYS A 37 7.50 -19.55 23.59
C LYS A 37 6.13 -20.24 23.62
N LEU A 38 5.05 -19.47 23.78
CA LEU A 38 3.67 -20.00 23.74
C LEU A 38 3.33 -20.57 22.35
N ILE A 39 3.75 -19.87 21.29
CA ILE A 39 3.62 -20.34 19.91
C ILE A 39 4.38 -21.66 19.74
N ALA A 40 5.66 -21.71 20.11
CA ALA A 40 6.49 -22.92 19.98
C ALA A 40 5.90 -24.13 20.73
N GLN A 41 5.35 -23.92 21.94
CA GLN A 41 4.66 -24.96 22.68
C GLN A 41 3.46 -25.50 21.89
N ARG A 42 2.57 -24.62 21.41
CA ARG A 42 1.38 -25.03 20.63
C ARG A 42 1.74 -25.73 19.32
N LEU A 43 2.78 -25.27 18.64
CA LEU A 43 3.25 -25.90 17.40
C LEU A 43 3.79 -27.32 17.64
N SER A 44 4.24 -27.64 18.86
CA SER A 44 4.64 -29.00 19.26
C SER A 44 3.47 -29.94 19.56
N GLU A 45 2.27 -29.39 19.74
CA GLU A 45 1.04 -30.14 20.01
C GLU A 45 0.31 -30.51 18.71
N ASP A 46 -0.68 -31.40 18.82
CA ASP A 46 -1.59 -31.73 17.73
C ASP A 46 -2.71 -30.68 17.64
N ILE A 47 -2.47 -29.64 16.85
CA ILE A 47 -3.39 -28.52 16.63
C ILE A 47 -3.94 -28.50 15.19
N PRO A 48 -5.15 -27.93 14.98
CA PRO A 48 -5.72 -27.80 13.65
C PRO A 48 -4.79 -27.05 12.68
N ARG A 49 -4.78 -27.47 11.40
CA ARG A 49 -3.91 -26.90 10.36
C ARG A 49 -4.03 -25.37 10.24
N ALA A 50 -5.24 -24.84 10.29
CA ALA A 50 -5.48 -23.39 10.17
C ALA A 50 -4.79 -22.62 11.30
N LEU A 51 -4.90 -23.12 12.54
CA LEU A 51 -4.22 -22.52 13.69
C LEU A 51 -2.70 -22.65 13.55
N ARG A 52 -2.18 -23.81 13.11
CA ARG A 52 -0.74 -23.97 12.85
C ARG A 52 -0.22 -22.91 11.88
N CYS A 53 -0.89 -22.74 10.73
CA CYS A 53 -0.52 -21.72 9.75
C CYS A 53 -0.59 -20.29 10.32
N ARG A 54 -1.63 -19.96 11.10
CA ARG A 54 -1.73 -18.64 11.77
C ARG A 54 -0.58 -18.39 12.72
N LEU A 55 -0.18 -19.39 13.50
CA LEU A 55 0.92 -19.30 14.46
C LEU A 55 2.28 -19.19 13.78
N ASP A 56 2.51 -19.93 12.68
CA ASP A 56 3.73 -19.81 11.88
C ASP A 56 3.89 -18.40 11.28
N LEU A 57 2.79 -17.82 10.77
CA LEU A 57 2.76 -16.43 10.30
C LEU A 57 3.02 -15.44 11.44
N GLU A 58 2.47 -15.69 12.63
CA GLU A 58 2.67 -14.79 13.77
C GLU A 58 4.13 -14.68 14.19
N LEU A 59 4.93 -15.75 14.06
CA LEU A 59 6.36 -15.70 14.39
C LEU A 59 7.08 -14.63 13.56
N LYS A 60 6.79 -14.56 12.25
CA LYS A 60 7.31 -13.51 11.36
C LYS A 60 6.75 -12.14 11.75
N ASN A 61 5.44 -12.03 11.97
CA ASN A 61 4.81 -10.75 12.32
C ASN A 61 5.39 -10.14 13.62
N LEU A 62 5.74 -10.97 14.62
CA LEU A 62 6.38 -10.50 15.85
C LEU A 62 7.79 -9.96 15.59
N GLU A 63 8.53 -10.54 14.65
CA GLU A 63 9.84 -10.03 14.24
C GLU A 63 9.69 -8.70 13.49
N ASP A 64 8.80 -8.63 12.50
CA ASP A 64 8.53 -7.40 11.74
C ASP A 64 8.06 -6.25 12.64
N LEU A 65 7.16 -6.51 13.61
CA LEU A 65 6.72 -5.53 14.60
C LEU A 65 7.89 -4.95 15.42
N GLU A 66 8.84 -5.78 15.85
CA GLU A 66 9.99 -5.30 16.62
C GLU A 66 10.87 -4.34 15.81
N ASN A 67 10.85 -4.48 14.48
CA ASN A 67 11.65 -3.67 13.57
C ASN A 67 10.97 -2.35 13.18
N CYS A 68 9.64 -2.29 13.14
CA CYS A 68 8.92 -1.05 12.83
C CYS A 68 8.94 -0.05 14.00
N TYR A 69 8.95 -0.52 15.25
CA TYR A 69 8.78 0.33 16.44
C TYR A 69 10.09 0.52 17.21
N THR A 70 10.92 1.44 16.71
CA THR A 70 12.30 1.65 17.21
C THR A 70 12.47 2.94 18.00
N VAL A 71 11.49 3.84 18.00
CA VAL A 71 11.62 5.18 18.58
C VAL A 71 11.07 5.22 20.01
N THR A 72 11.88 5.67 20.97
CA THR A 72 11.44 5.88 22.36
C THR A 72 10.57 7.12 22.52
N ARG A 73 9.89 7.29 23.65
CA ARG A 73 9.09 8.51 23.93
C ARG A 73 9.95 9.77 23.90
N GLU A 74 11.13 9.72 24.50
CA GLU A 74 12.06 10.85 24.58
C GLU A 74 12.53 11.28 23.18
N GLU A 75 12.90 10.31 22.34
CA GLU A 75 13.29 10.55 20.94
C GLU A 75 12.10 11.06 20.11
N ALA A 76 10.92 10.47 20.27
CA ALA A 76 9.71 10.90 19.55
C ALA A 76 9.37 12.37 19.86
N LEU A 77 9.37 12.74 21.14
CA LEU A 77 9.13 14.12 21.55
C LEU A 77 10.22 15.07 21.03
N GLN A 78 11.48 14.63 21.03
CA GLN A 78 12.59 15.40 20.46
C GLN A 78 12.39 15.66 18.97
N GLN A 79 12.04 14.64 18.18
CA GLN A 79 11.78 14.79 16.74
C GLN A 79 10.65 15.79 16.45
N VAL A 80 9.59 15.80 17.28
CA VAL A 80 8.52 16.79 17.15
C VAL A 80 9.02 18.19 17.51
N ARG A 81 9.84 18.32 18.57
CA ARG A 81 10.44 19.59 19.01
C ARG A 81 11.44 20.18 18.02
N GLU A 82 12.09 19.36 17.21
CA GLU A 82 12.94 19.84 16.11
C GLU A 82 12.14 20.64 15.07
N ARG A 83 10.84 20.34 14.90
CA ARG A 83 9.95 21.07 13.99
C ARG A 83 9.09 22.13 14.68
N ILE A 84 8.68 21.89 15.94
CA ILE A 84 7.90 22.80 16.78
C ILE A 84 8.63 22.93 18.15
N PRO A 85 9.59 23.86 18.29
CA PRO A 85 10.40 23.98 19.51
C PRO A 85 9.60 24.19 20.79
N GLU A 86 8.42 24.79 20.70
CA GLU A 86 7.51 25.04 21.83
C GLU A 86 6.58 23.86 22.20
N MET A 87 6.72 22.69 21.53
CA MET A 87 5.91 21.50 21.82
C MET A 87 6.08 21.04 23.28
N SER A 88 4.98 21.09 24.05
CA SER A 88 4.95 20.64 25.45
C SER A 88 4.73 19.13 25.54
N GLU A 89 5.05 18.54 26.70
CA GLU A 89 4.78 17.11 26.92
C GLU A 89 3.29 16.82 26.96
N GLU A 90 2.49 17.70 27.55
CA GLU A 90 1.04 17.57 27.62
C GLU A 90 0.39 17.65 26.23
N GLU A 91 0.93 18.49 25.34
CA GLU A 91 0.47 18.54 23.96
C GLU A 91 0.83 17.24 23.21
N PHE A 92 2.03 16.72 23.40
CA PHE A 92 2.46 15.45 22.81
C PHE A 92 1.61 14.26 23.30
N ASP A 93 1.35 14.18 24.61
CA ASP A 93 0.49 13.16 25.20
C ASP A 93 -0.95 13.25 24.65
N ARG A 94 -1.45 14.47 24.40
CA ARG A 94 -2.74 14.67 23.74
C ARG A 94 -2.74 14.15 22.31
N LEU A 95 -1.69 14.37 21.53
CA LEU A 95 -1.58 13.81 20.17
C LEU A 95 -1.63 12.28 20.19
N GLN A 96 -1.01 11.66 21.20
CA GLN A 96 -1.08 10.22 21.39
C GLN A 96 -2.52 9.75 21.71
N LEU A 97 -3.20 10.43 22.64
CA LEU A 97 -4.60 10.12 23.00
C LEU A 97 -5.57 10.33 21.83
N GLU A 98 -5.28 11.27 20.94
CA GLU A 98 -6.01 11.51 19.68
C GLU A 98 -5.69 10.45 18.59
N GLY A 99 -4.79 9.50 18.86
CA GLY A 99 -4.44 8.43 17.92
C GLY A 99 -3.50 8.85 16.79
N LYS A 100 -2.89 10.05 16.87
CA LYS A 100 -2.00 10.62 15.84
C LYS A 100 -0.59 10.05 15.86
N LEU A 101 -0.22 9.39 16.95
CA LEU A 101 1.08 8.71 17.10
C LEU A 101 0.80 7.20 17.14
N ASP A 102 1.43 6.43 16.26
CA ASP A 102 1.33 4.97 16.28
C ASP A 102 2.38 4.39 17.25
N TRP A 103 1.95 3.51 18.14
CA TRP A 103 2.79 3.00 19.23
C TRP A 103 2.39 1.58 19.63
N ILE A 104 3.36 0.85 20.18
CA ILE A 104 3.15 -0.45 20.85
C ILE A 104 3.98 -0.51 22.14
N TYR A 105 3.75 -1.53 22.96
CA TYR A 105 4.71 -1.92 23.99
C TYR A 105 5.73 -2.88 23.39
N LEU A 106 7.01 -2.70 23.75
CA LEU A 106 8.07 -3.67 23.58
C LEU A 106 8.81 -3.82 24.92
N ASN A 107 8.79 -5.03 25.49
CA ASN A 107 9.38 -5.33 26.80
C ASN A 107 8.94 -4.37 27.92
N GLY A 108 7.66 -4.00 27.93
CA GLY A 108 7.06 -3.08 28.90
C GLY A 108 7.40 -1.59 28.70
N LYS A 109 8.13 -1.25 27.64
CA LYS A 109 8.40 0.14 27.23
C LYS A 109 7.53 0.51 26.05
N MET A 110 7.03 1.74 26.03
CA MET A 110 6.27 2.26 24.90
C MET A 110 7.23 2.70 23.80
N MET A 111 7.01 2.20 22.60
CA MET A 111 7.81 2.46 21.41
C MET A 111 6.90 2.98 20.28
N TYR A 112 7.40 3.92 19.50
CA TYR A 112 6.69 4.60 18.42
C TYR A 112 7.20 4.10 17.07
N LEU A 113 6.29 4.08 16.09
CA LEU A 113 6.61 3.80 14.69
C LEU A 113 7.57 4.88 14.18
N ASP A 114 8.67 4.52 13.52
CA ASP A 114 9.70 5.48 13.09
C ASP A 114 9.19 6.60 12.15
N SER A 115 8.20 6.31 11.32
CA SER A 115 7.59 7.23 10.35
C SER A 115 6.52 8.15 10.95
N PHE A 116 6.24 8.07 12.26
CA PHE A 116 5.16 8.82 12.90
C PHE A 116 5.32 10.34 12.72
N CYS A 117 6.55 10.86 12.84
CA CYS A 117 6.81 12.29 12.77
C CYS A 117 6.57 12.81 11.34
N ALA A 118 6.98 12.06 10.31
CA ALA A 118 6.71 12.40 8.93
C ALA A 118 5.19 12.47 8.66
N THR A 119 4.43 11.47 9.13
CA THR A 119 2.95 11.48 9.06
C THR A 119 2.38 12.73 9.72
N LEU A 120 2.77 12.99 10.97
CA LEU A 120 2.20 14.05 11.80
C LEU A 120 2.24 15.41 11.09
N PHE A 121 3.35 15.75 10.46
CA PHE A 121 3.53 17.02 9.75
C PHE A 121 3.05 17.01 8.30
N LYS A 122 2.73 15.84 7.71
CA LYS A 122 2.17 15.73 6.36
C LYS A 122 0.64 15.93 6.33
N VAL A 123 -0.05 15.59 7.43
CA VAL A 123 -1.52 15.40 7.42
C VAL A 123 -2.28 16.24 8.46
N ASN A 124 -1.59 17.02 9.30
CA ASN A 124 -2.22 17.85 10.33
C ASN A 124 -2.01 19.36 10.06
N PRO A 125 -3.03 20.08 9.52
CA PRO A 125 -2.95 21.52 9.27
C PRO A 125 -2.46 22.37 10.42
N SER A 126 -2.98 22.12 11.62
CA SER A 126 -2.61 22.88 12.81
C SER A 126 -1.14 22.69 13.21
N LEU A 127 -0.52 21.55 12.87
CA LEU A 127 0.86 21.25 13.24
C LEU A 127 1.83 21.73 12.19
N TRP A 128 1.56 21.48 10.90
CA TRP A 128 2.46 21.97 9.86
C TRP A 128 2.49 23.50 9.80
N GLN A 129 1.38 24.20 10.09
CA GLN A 129 1.34 25.67 10.15
C GLN A 129 2.23 26.26 11.26
N ARG A 130 2.47 25.51 12.34
CA ARG A 130 3.37 25.88 13.43
C ARG A 130 4.80 25.43 13.18
N SER A 131 4.99 24.41 12.35
CA SER A 131 6.31 23.88 12.05
C SER A 131 7.16 24.92 11.33
N CYS A 132 8.47 24.87 11.55
CA CYS A 132 9.43 25.75 10.87
C CYS A 132 9.45 25.61 9.34
N GLN A 133 8.92 24.51 8.79
CA GLN A 133 8.90 24.20 7.37
C GLN A 133 7.55 24.52 6.70
N GLY A 134 6.43 24.50 7.43
CA GLY A 134 5.11 24.65 6.81
C GLY A 134 4.64 23.39 6.06
N ASP A 135 3.62 23.55 5.22
CA ASP A 135 3.24 22.51 4.23
C ASP A 135 4.22 22.55 3.06
N GLN A 136 4.85 21.42 2.78
CA GLN A 136 5.86 21.28 1.71
C GLN A 136 5.29 20.61 0.45
N SER A 137 3.98 20.35 0.41
CA SER A 137 3.36 19.65 -0.71
C SER A 137 3.17 20.59 -1.91
N ASP A 138 3.68 20.19 -3.08
CA ASP A 138 3.45 20.88 -4.34
C ASP A 138 2.47 20.10 -5.21
N TYR A 139 1.40 20.78 -5.62
CA TYR A 139 0.36 20.22 -6.47
C TYR A 139 0.12 21.04 -7.74
N GLN A 140 0.97 22.03 -8.04
CA GLN A 140 0.74 22.98 -9.13
C GLN A 140 0.58 22.27 -10.49
N ILE A 141 1.41 21.26 -10.77
CA ILE A 141 1.34 20.46 -12.00
C ILE A 141 -0.03 19.78 -12.15
N LEU A 142 -0.60 19.28 -11.05
CA LEU A 142 -1.90 18.63 -11.06
C LEU A 142 -3.03 19.65 -11.15
N ASP A 143 -2.94 20.77 -10.43
CA ASP A 143 -3.95 21.82 -10.47
C ASP A 143 -4.05 22.45 -11.86
N ASP A 144 -2.91 22.69 -12.52
CA ASP A 144 -2.84 23.19 -13.90
C ASP A 144 -3.38 22.17 -14.91
N LEU A 145 -3.16 20.87 -14.67
CA LEU A 145 -3.76 19.82 -15.49
C LEU A 145 -5.28 19.84 -15.35
N ILE A 146 -5.79 19.79 -14.12
CA ILE A 146 -7.21 19.61 -13.81
C ILE A 146 -8.05 20.80 -14.25
N ALA A 147 -7.55 22.02 -14.12
CA ALA A 147 -8.28 23.25 -14.44
C ALA A 147 -8.71 23.35 -15.93
N GLY A 148 -8.10 22.56 -16.82
CA GLY A 148 -8.35 22.60 -18.26
C GLY A 148 -8.96 21.33 -18.86
N LEU A 149 -9.42 20.36 -18.06
CA LEU A 149 -9.95 19.09 -18.56
C LEU A 149 -11.43 19.18 -18.96
N GLU A 150 -11.76 18.67 -20.14
CA GLU A 150 -13.11 18.43 -20.63
C GLU A 150 -13.44 16.93 -20.67
N ASP A 151 -14.70 16.52 -20.45
CA ASP A 151 -15.09 15.10 -20.44
C ASP A 151 -14.68 14.39 -21.74
N GLY A 152 -14.00 13.25 -21.62
CA GLY A 152 -13.42 12.50 -22.73
C GLY A 152 -12.07 13.03 -23.23
N GLN A 153 -11.52 14.08 -22.64
CA GLN A 153 -10.20 14.59 -23.00
C GLN A 153 -9.12 13.57 -22.62
N GLU A 154 -8.32 13.21 -23.62
CA GLU A 154 -7.14 12.36 -23.44
C GLU A 154 -5.96 13.19 -22.95
N THR A 155 -5.23 12.64 -21.99
CA THR A 155 -3.93 13.15 -21.53
C THR A 155 -2.89 12.06 -21.68
N CYS A 156 -1.66 12.43 -22.03
CA CYS A 156 -0.57 11.47 -22.13
C CYS A 156 0.71 12.02 -21.53
N CYS A 157 1.37 11.23 -20.69
CA CYS A 157 2.69 11.54 -20.13
C CYS A 157 3.73 10.55 -20.66
N HIS A 158 4.87 11.05 -21.12
CA HIS A 158 6.05 10.23 -21.30
C HIS A 158 6.72 10.04 -19.93
N ILE A 159 7.07 8.80 -19.59
CA ILE A 159 7.76 8.44 -18.35
C ILE A 159 9.00 7.64 -18.71
N HIS A 160 10.17 8.18 -18.36
CA HIS A 160 11.47 7.52 -18.48
C HIS A 160 12.20 7.58 -17.15
N ILE A 161 12.37 6.42 -16.52
CA ILE A 161 13.03 6.31 -15.22
C ILE A 161 14.01 5.13 -15.18
N LYS A 162 14.90 5.18 -14.20
CA LYS A 162 15.74 4.04 -13.80
C LYS A 162 15.45 3.67 -12.35
N GLN A 163 15.14 2.40 -12.13
CA GLN A 163 14.97 1.81 -10.80
C GLN A 163 16.20 1.00 -10.43
N GLU A 164 16.65 1.11 -9.19
CA GLU A 164 17.79 0.37 -8.64
C GLU A 164 17.41 -0.30 -7.31
N VAL A 165 17.85 -1.55 -7.13
CA VAL A 165 17.76 -2.34 -5.89
C VAL A 165 19.17 -2.76 -5.48
N SER A 166 19.52 -2.59 -4.21
CA SER A 166 20.79 -3.06 -3.64
C SER A 166 20.63 -3.45 -2.17
N LEU A 167 21.62 -4.14 -1.62
CA LEU A 167 21.67 -4.48 -0.19
C LEU A 167 22.51 -3.45 0.57
N LYS A 168 22.10 -3.14 1.80
CA LYS A 168 22.99 -2.48 2.77
C LYS A 168 24.20 -3.35 3.03
N GLU A 169 25.39 -2.76 3.19
CA GLU A 169 26.64 -3.50 3.38
C GLU A 169 26.55 -4.54 4.52
N ARG A 170 25.86 -4.21 5.62
CA ARG A 170 25.64 -5.11 6.77
C ARG A 170 24.89 -6.40 6.46
N ALA A 171 24.15 -6.43 5.35
CA ALA A 171 23.29 -7.53 4.94
C ALA A 171 23.89 -8.37 3.81
N VAL A 172 25.06 -7.98 3.29
CA VAL A 172 25.72 -8.68 2.20
C VAL A 172 26.45 -9.91 2.73
N GLU A 173 26.00 -11.09 2.31
CA GLU A 173 26.72 -12.35 2.47
C GLU A 173 27.53 -12.68 1.21
N GLU A 174 28.76 -12.17 1.13
CA GLU A 174 29.61 -12.26 -0.07
C GLU A 174 29.70 -13.69 -0.64
N GLY A 175 29.49 -13.81 -1.96
CA GLY A 175 29.60 -15.05 -2.72
C GLY A 175 28.40 -16.00 -2.59
N LYS A 176 27.49 -15.77 -1.64
CA LYS A 176 26.25 -16.53 -1.50
C LYS A 176 25.26 -16.15 -2.60
N THR A 177 24.45 -17.11 -3.04
CA THR A 177 23.47 -16.85 -4.11
C THR A 177 22.34 -15.97 -3.59
N LEU A 178 22.23 -14.76 -4.16
CA LEU A 178 21.17 -13.81 -3.92
C LEU A 178 20.18 -13.85 -5.08
N ARG A 179 18.90 -13.94 -4.73
CA ARG A 179 17.78 -13.82 -5.67
C ARG A 179 17.08 -12.51 -5.43
N VAL A 180 16.79 -11.81 -6.52
CA VAL A 180 16.12 -10.51 -6.47
C VAL A 180 14.92 -10.53 -7.41
N HIS A 181 13.79 -10.07 -6.91
CA HIS A 181 12.55 -9.85 -7.65
C HIS A 181 12.32 -8.35 -7.72
N MET A 182 12.56 -7.76 -8.88
CA MET A 182 12.41 -6.32 -9.08
C MET A 182 11.15 -6.03 -9.89
N PRO A 183 10.21 -5.21 -9.40
CA PRO A 183 8.97 -4.95 -10.11
C PRO A 183 9.23 -4.19 -11.41
N VAL A 184 8.43 -4.45 -12.43
CA VAL A 184 8.53 -3.81 -13.75
C VAL A 184 7.13 -3.64 -14.36
N PRO A 185 6.79 -2.51 -14.98
CA PRO A 185 5.51 -2.39 -15.68
C PRO A 185 5.43 -3.37 -16.85
N LEU A 186 4.20 -3.68 -17.27
CA LEU A 186 3.90 -4.40 -18.50
C LEU A 186 3.10 -3.49 -19.44
N GLU A 187 3.22 -3.70 -20.74
CA GLU A 187 2.45 -2.93 -21.73
C GLU A 187 0.99 -3.40 -21.74
N ARG A 188 0.17 -2.79 -20.88
CA ARG A 188 -1.26 -3.10 -20.71
C ARG A 188 -2.02 -1.89 -20.18
N GLU A 189 -3.33 -1.90 -20.43
CA GLU A 189 -4.26 -0.85 -19.99
C GLU A 189 -3.78 0.57 -20.37
N GLN A 190 -3.24 1.35 -19.43
CA GLN A 190 -2.80 2.75 -19.60
C GLN A 190 -1.37 2.86 -20.16
N VAL A 191 -0.59 1.78 -20.13
CA VAL A 191 0.82 1.76 -20.55
C VAL A 191 0.90 1.42 -22.04
N GLN A 192 1.52 2.30 -22.83
CA GLN A 192 1.79 2.11 -24.25
C GLN A 192 3.26 2.37 -24.57
N ASN A 193 3.76 1.77 -25.64
CA ASN A 193 5.13 1.95 -26.14
C ASN A 193 6.21 1.62 -25.10
N LEU A 194 5.98 0.61 -24.25
CA LEU A 194 6.93 0.23 -23.21
C LEU A 194 8.23 -0.29 -23.83
N GLN A 195 9.35 0.30 -23.40
CA GLN A 195 10.69 -0.09 -23.80
C GLN A 195 11.54 -0.31 -22.56
N LEU A 196 12.11 -1.51 -22.42
CA LEU A 196 13.20 -1.76 -21.48
C LEU A 196 14.51 -1.38 -22.16
N LEU A 197 15.12 -0.28 -21.72
CA LEU A 197 16.28 0.35 -22.33
C LEU A 197 17.59 -0.30 -21.85
N GLU A 198 17.71 -0.52 -20.54
CA GLU A 198 18.86 -1.19 -19.93
C GLU A 198 18.40 -2.07 -18.77
N VAL A 199 18.96 -3.28 -18.65
CA VAL A 199 18.76 -4.15 -17.48
C VAL A 199 20.11 -4.71 -17.06
N THR A 200 20.54 -4.40 -15.84
CA THR A 200 21.88 -4.77 -15.34
C THR A 200 21.78 -5.30 -13.90
N PRO A 201 22.28 -6.52 -13.61
CA PRO A 201 22.77 -7.52 -14.56
C PRO A 201 21.65 -8.08 -15.47
N ALA A 202 21.98 -8.95 -16.41
CA ALA A 202 20.95 -9.63 -17.20
C ALA A 202 20.04 -10.48 -16.28
N PRO A 203 18.70 -10.32 -16.37
CA PRO A 203 17.79 -11.13 -15.57
C PRO A 203 17.82 -12.59 -16.02
N VAL A 204 17.55 -13.49 -15.09
CA VAL A 204 17.39 -14.94 -15.36
C VAL A 204 16.08 -15.19 -16.10
N CYS A 205 15.01 -14.52 -15.68
CA CYS A 205 13.74 -14.51 -16.40
C CYS A 205 12.96 -13.22 -16.14
N MET A 206 11.98 -12.99 -17.01
CA MET A 206 11.01 -11.90 -16.90
C MET A 206 9.63 -12.50 -16.64
N ALA A 207 8.76 -11.75 -15.99
CA ALA A 207 7.38 -12.15 -15.77
C ALA A 207 6.61 -12.38 -17.09
N GLU A 208 5.58 -13.22 -17.02
CA GLU A 208 4.65 -13.45 -18.12
C GLU A 208 3.78 -12.21 -18.41
N GLU A 209 3.22 -12.12 -19.62
CA GLU A 209 2.48 -10.94 -20.10
C GLU A 209 1.22 -10.63 -19.26
N ASP A 210 0.64 -11.64 -18.61
CA ASP A 210 -0.54 -11.52 -17.76
C ASP A 210 -0.23 -11.62 -16.26
N ALA A 211 1.06 -11.64 -15.88
CA ALA A 211 1.47 -11.74 -14.49
C ALA A 211 0.84 -10.60 -13.65
N PRO A 212 0.18 -10.91 -12.53
CA PRO A 212 -0.50 -9.90 -11.72
C PRO A 212 0.46 -8.96 -10.98
N GLN A 213 1.64 -9.47 -10.60
CA GLN A 213 2.73 -8.75 -9.95
C GLN A 213 4.04 -9.03 -10.71
N PRO A 214 4.22 -8.39 -11.87
CA PRO A 214 5.33 -8.66 -12.77
C PRO A 214 6.67 -8.25 -12.17
N THR A 215 7.66 -9.14 -12.26
CA THR A 215 9.03 -8.89 -11.80
C THR A 215 10.07 -9.31 -12.83
N LEU A 216 11.20 -8.62 -12.83
CA LEU A 216 12.47 -9.11 -13.33
C LEU A 216 13.10 -9.97 -12.22
N TYR A 217 13.41 -11.21 -12.55
CA TYR A 217 14.02 -12.14 -11.61
C TYR A 217 15.52 -12.28 -11.89
N PHE A 218 16.33 -12.02 -10.88
CA PHE A 218 17.78 -12.12 -10.93
C PHE A 218 18.29 -13.21 -9.99
N GLU A 219 19.37 -13.88 -10.38
CA GLU A 219 20.15 -14.76 -9.51
C GLU A 219 21.63 -14.45 -9.73
N ALA A 220 22.32 -14.03 -8.67
CA ALA A 220 23.74 -13.68 -8.74
C ALA A 220 24.44 -13.93 -7.40
N PRO A 221 25.76 -14.19 -7.39
CA PRO A 221 26.55 -14.14 -6.16
C PRO A 221 26.49 -12.74 -5.57
N ALA A 222 26.14 -12.62 -4.29
CA ALA A 222 26.09 -11.35 -3.60
C ALA A 222 27.49 -10.74 -3.50
N ALA A 223 27.59 -9.43 -3.74
CA ALA A 223 28.82 -8.66 -3.56
C ALA A 223 28.50 -7.30 -2.95
N ILE A 224 29.44 -6.76 -2.16
CA ILE A 224 29.32 -5.41 -1.59
C ILE A 224 29.23 -4.40 -2.73
N GLY A 225 28.24 -3.51 -2.67
CA GLY A 225 28.00 -2.49 -3.70
C GLY A 225 27.38 -3.03 -4.99
N GLN A 226 26.90 -4.28 -5.01
CA GLN A 226 26.15 -4.82 -6.14
C GLN A 226 24.81 -4.10 -6.29
N ILE A 227 24.49 -3.70 -7.52
CA ILE A 227 23.25 -3.01 -7.88
C ILE A 227 22.55 -3.83 -8.96
N PHE A 228 21.25 -4.06 -8.77
CA PHE A 228 20.33 -4.54 -9.78
C PHE A 228 19.53 -3.35 -10.28
N SER A 229 19.42 -3.16 -11.59
CA SER A 229 18.74 -2.00 -12.15
C SER A 229 18.02 -2.30 -13.45
N VAL A 230 16.95 -1.55 -13.69
CA VAL A 230 16.18 -1.50 -14.93
C VAL A 230 15.93 -0.04 -15.28
N GLU A 231 16.24 0.33 -16.52
CA GLU A 231 15.88 1.59 -17.13
C GLU A 231 14.81 1.32 -18.17
N TYR A 232 13.69 2.04 -18.09
CA TYR A 232 12.59 1.87 -19.02
C TYR A 232 11.89 3.20 -19.32
N ALA A 233 11.28 3.24 -20.49
CA ALA A 233 10.48 4.35 -20.94
C ALA A 233 9.15 3.86 -21.51
N PHE A 234 8.07 4.61 -21.30
CA PHE A 234 6.75 4.33 -21.86
C PHE A 234 5.89 5.60 -21.87
N ASP A 235 4.75 5.52 -22.54
CA ASP A 235 3.73 6.55 -22.54
C ASP A 235 2.54 6.10 -21.69
N HIS A 236 2.17 6.88 -20.67
CA HIS A 236 1.01 6.65 -19.83
C HIS A 236 -0.18 7.46 -20.34
N HIS A 237 -1.24 6.78 -20.79
CA HIS A 237 -2.45 7.38 -21.35
C HIS A 237 -3.62 7.35 -20.37
N THR A 238 -4.25 8.51 -20.16
CA THR A 238 -5.48 8.63 -19.38
C THR A 238 -6.56 9.37 -20.16
N VAL A 239 -7.81 9.08 -19.83
CA VAL A 239 -8.98 9.78 -20.36
C VAL A 239 -9.74 10.36 -19.18
N TYR A 240 -9.98 11.68 -19.21
CA TYR A 240 -10.78 12.31 -18.18
C TYR A 240 -12.24 11.88 -18.29
N VAL A 241 -12.81 11.45 -17.17
CA VAL A 241 -14.19 10.99 -17.02
C VAL A 241 -14.89 11.91 -16.04
N ASP A 242 -15.84 12.70 -16.54
CA ASP A 242 -16.72 13.51 -15.70
C ASP A 242 -17.91 12.68 -15.19
N LEU A 243 -17.79 12.11 -13.99
CA LEU A 243 -18.88 11.37 -13.33
C LEU A 243 -20.06 12.27 -12.89
N GLY A 244 -19.91 13.59 -12.98
CA GLY A 244 -21.01 14.55 -12.86
C GLY A 244 -21.93 14.60 -14.08
N ASN A 245 -21.49 14.07 -15.23
CA ASN A 245 -22.27 14.05 -16.46
C ASN A 245 -23.59 13.27 -16.30
N PRO A 246 -24.77 13.87 -16.58
CA PRO A 246 -26.07 13.21 -16.43
C PRO A 246 -26.23 11.92 -17.23
N GLU A 247 -25.62 11.82 -18.40
CA GLU A 247 -25.70 10.61 -19.23
C GLU A 247 -24.95 9.45 -18.58
N ARG A 248 -23.76 9.71 -18.01
CA ARG A 248 -22.99 8.71 -17.26
C ARG A 248 -23.69 8.32 -15.96
N GLN A 249 -24.29 9.26 -15.24
CA GLN A 249 -25.07 8.96 -14.04
C GLN A 249 -26.27 8.07 -14.33
N LYS A 250 -26.92 8.26 -15.49
CA LYS A 250 -28.00 7.40 -15.96
C LYS A 250 -27.48 6.02 -16.35
N ALA A 251 -26.38 5.96 -17.11
CA ALA A 251 -25.77 4.71 -17.53
C ALA A 251 -25.28 3.89 -16.33
N ALA A 252 -24.78 4.52 -15.27
CA ALA A 252 -24.29 3.86 -14.06
C ALA A 252 -25.34 3.01 -13.31
N MET A 253 -26.62 3.16 -13.64
CA MET A 253 -27.71 2.35 -13.09
C MET A 253 -27.99 1.08 -13.89
N GLU A 254 -27.31 0.87 -15.02
CA GLU A 254 -27.39 -0.36 -15.79
C GLU A 254 -26.76 -1.54 -15.01
N PRO A 255 -27.15 -2.80 -15.30
CA PRO A 255 -26.55 -3.95 -14.66
C PRO A 255 -25.04 -4.05 -14.93
N PHE A 256 -24.29 -4.48 -13.92
CA PHE A 256 -22.86 -4.77 -14.08
C PHE A 256 -22.65 -5.94 -15.06
N PRO A 257 -21.63 -5.88 -15.94
CA PRO A 257 -21.26 -6.99 -16.81
C PRO A 257 -20.82 -8.23 -16.02
N GLU A 258 -21.01 -9.42 -16.60
CA GLU A 258 -20.74 -10.70 -15.93
C GLU A 258 -19.26 -10.85 -15.53
N GLU A 259 -18.34 -10.36 -16.36
CA GLU A 259 -16.90 -10.40 -16.16
C GLU A 259 -16.44 -9.63 -14.91
N THR A 260 -17.25 -8.70 -14.41
CA THR A 260 -16.93 -7.92 -13.21
C THR A 260 -17.24 -8.66 -11.91
N LYS A 261 -17.99 -9.78 -11.95
CA LYS A 261 -18.42 -10.50 -10.74
C LYS A 261 -17.28 -11.05 -9.90
N ALA A 262 -16.14 -11.37 -10.50
CA ALA A 262 -14.94 -11.79 -9.76
C ALA A 262 -14.51 -10.73 -8.73
N TYR A 263 -14.79 -9.46 -8.98
CA TYR A 263 -14.43 -8.32 -8.14
C TYR A 263 -15.52 -7.94 -7.13
N LEU A 264 -16.42 -8.86 -6.79
CA LEU A 264 -17.45 -8.70 -5.74
C LEU A 264 -17.19 -9.56 -4.50
N SER A 265 -16.21 -10.46 -4.56
CA SER A 265 -15.96 -11.45 -3.51
C SER A 265 -14.92 -10.98 -2.49
N GLU A 266 -14.92 -11.63 -1.32
CA GLU A 266 -13.84 -11.54 -0.34
C GLU A 266 -12.53 -12.07 -0.92
N GLU A 267 -11.42 -11.49 -0.45
CA GLU A 267 -10.06 -11.95 -0.70
C GLU A 267 -9.32 -11.89 0.64
N LEU A 268 -9.39 -13.01 1.36
CA LEU A 268 -8.84 -13.10 2.72
C LEU A 268 -7.32 -12.99 2.72
N PRO A 269 -6.74 -12.38 3.76
CA PRO A 269 -7.37 -11.94 5.01
C PRO A 269 -7.84 -10.47 5.03
N HIS A 270 -7.56 -9.67 3.99
CA HIS A 270 -7.68 -8.21 4.09
C HIS A 270 -8.90 -7.60 3.39
N ILE A 271 -9.46 -8.29 2.38
CA ILE A 271 -10.79 -7.98 1.87
C ILE A 271 -11.74 -8.97 2.51
N GLN A 272 -12.15 -8.67 3.74
CA GLN A 272 -13.06 -9.49 4.53
C GLN A 272 -14.32 -8.70 4.89
N PHE A 273 -15.48 -9.30 4.71
CA PHE A 273 -16.78 -8.67 4.94
C PHE A 273 -17.24 -8.89 6.38
N THR A 274 -16.50 -8.29 7.31
CA THR A 274 -16.76 -8.39 8.75
C THR A 274 -18.12 -7.78 9.12
N PRO A 275 -18.71 -8.16 10.26
CA PRO A 275 -19.95 -7.54 10.73
C PRO A 275 -19.87 -6.02 10.85
N TYR A 276 -18.72 -5.48 11.28
CA TYR A 276 -18.52 -4.04 11.41
C TYR A 276 -18.49 -3.36 10.03
N LEU A 277 -17.71 -3.86 9.08
CA LEU A 277 -17.64 -3.28 7.73
C LEU A 277 -18.98 -3.37 6.99
N ARG A 278 -19.77 -4.43 7.21
CA ARG A 278 -21.14 -4.53 6.69
C ARG A 278 -22.07 -3.47 7.29
N SER A 279 -21.99 -3.25 8.60
CA SER A 279 -22.78 -2.21 9.27
C SER A 279 -22.38 -0.82 8.80
N LEU A 280 -21.08 -0.55 8.66
CA LEU A 280 -20.55 0.72 8.18
C LEU A 280 -20.98 0.98 6.74
N ALA A 281 -20.86 0.00 5.85
CA ALA A 281 -21.35 0.11 4.48
C ALA A 281 -22.85 0.45 4.46
N ALA A 282 -23.68 -0.28 5.21
CA ALA A 282 -25.12 -0.03 5.26
C ALA A 282 -25.45 1.40 5.75
N GLU A 283 -24.73 1.91 6.75
CA GLU A 283 -24.88 3.28 7.26
C GLU A 283 -24.51 4.34 6.21
N ILE A 284 -23.34 4.20 5.58
CA ILE A 284 -22.87 5.15 4.54
C ILE A 284 -23.83 5.17 3.35
N THR A 285 -24.39 4.02 2.97
CA THR A 285 -25.20 3.86 1.76
C THR A 285 -26.70 3.99 2.00
N GLU A 286 -27.13 4.34 3.20
CA GLU A 286 -28.56 4.34 3.57
C GLU A 286 -29.41 5.18 2.59
N GLY A 287 -30.49 4.57 2.10
CA GLY A 287 -31.45 5.22 1.21
C GLY A 287 -30.95 5.50 -0.21
N GLU A 288 -29.73 5.10 -0.56
CA GLU A 288 -29.19 5.23 -1.92
C GLU A 288 -29.23 3.89 -2.66
N SER A 289 -29.54 3.94 -3.96
CA SER A 289 -29.58 2.74 -4.81
C SER A 289 -28.78 2.91 -6.10
N ASN A 290 -28.37 4.14 -6.44
CA ASN A 290 -27.49 4.38 -7.57
C ASN A 290 -26.06 3.96 -7.21
N PRO A 291 -25.47 2.95 -7.87
CA PRO A 291 -24.13 2.45 -7.54
C PRO A 291 -23.04 3.52 -7.58
N LEU A 292 -23.12 4.48 -8.52
CA LEU A 292 -22.16 5.57 -8.61
C LEU A 292 -22.25 6.52 -7.40
N LEU A 293 -23.46 6.84 -6.96
CA LEU A 293 -23.66 7.68 -5.78
C LEU A 293 -23.28 6.94 -4.48
N ILE A 294 -23.50 5.63 -4.43
CA ILE A 294 -22.99 4.78 -3.34
C ILE A 294 -21.47 4.85 -3.29
N ALA A 295 -20.77 4.61 -4.41
CA ALA A 295 -19.32 4.71 -4.47
C ALA A 295 -18.84 6.10 -4.05
N ARG A 296 -19.56 7.16 -4.46
CA ARG A 296 -19.23 8.53 -4.05
C ARG A 296 -19.34 8.74 -2.55
N ARG A 297 -20.41 8.24 -1.90
CA ARG A 297 -20.56 8.34 -0.44
C ARG A 297 -19.46 7.60 0.31
N ILE A 298 -19.02 6.45 -0.20
CA ILE A 298 -17.88 5.70 0.35
C ILE A 298 -16.59 6.50 0.19
N TYR A 299 -16.32 7.06 -0.99
CA TYR A 299 -15.18 7.94 -1.25
C TYR A 299 -15.17 9.15 -0.30
N ASP A 300 -16.31 9.84 -0.17
CA ASP A 300 -16.47 11.00 0.71
C ASP A 300 -16.26 10.62 2.17
N PHE A 301 -16.79 9.49 2.63
CA PHE A 301 -16.54 9.01 3.99
C PHE A 301 -15.04 8.83 4.23
N ILE A 302 -14.33 8.11 3.36
CA ILE A 302 -12.91 7.83 3.54
C ILE A 302 -12.10 9.13 3.49
N THR A 303 -12.24 9.91 2.43
CA THR A 303 -11.43 11.13 2.21
C THR A 303 -11.70 12.27 3.20
N THR A 304 -12.84 12.25 3.91
CA THR A 304 -13.18 13.30 4.90
C THR A 304 -13.11 12.84 6.35
N LYS A 305 -13.06 11.52 6.61
CA LYS A 305 -13.02 10.95 7.98
C LYS A 305 -11.75 10.19 8.29
N VAL A 306 -11.12 9.57 7.29
CA VAL A 306 -9.88 8.80 7.46
C VAL A 306 -8.69 9.72 7.28
N SER A 307 -7.77 9.71 8.24
CA SER A 307 -6.51 10.46 8.18
C SER A 307 -5.43 9.62 7.50
N TYR A 308 -4.66 10.22 6.60
CA TYR A 308 -3.51 9.53 6.03
C TYR A 308 -2.47 9.25 7.12
N ALA A 309 -1.90 8.04 7.15
CA ALA A 309 -0.82 7.69 8.06
C ALA A 309 0.09 6.66 7.42
N PHE A 310 1.41 6.88 7.45
CA PHE A 310 2.36 5.82 7.14
C PHE A 310 2.16 4.66 8.10
N MET A 311 2.17 3.46 7.57
CA MET A 311 1.82 2.25 8.28
C MET A 311 3.08 1.48 8.70
N ARG A 312 2.96 0.69 9.76
CA ARG A 312 3.86 -0.45 9.96
C ARG A 312 3.67 -1.45 8.83
N ASP A 313 4.61 -2.38 8.67
CA ASP A 313 4.51 -3.48 7.71
C ASP A 313 3.11 -4.10 7.73
N TYR A 314 2.48 -4.19 6.57
CA TYR A 314 1.11 -4.68 6.45
C TYR A 314 0.96 -6.13 6.98
N ALA A 315 2.06 -6.91 7.00
CA ALA A 315 2.08 -8.27 7.55
C ALA A 315 1.66 -8.29 9.02
N CYS A 316 1.95 -7.20 9.72
CA CYS A 316 1.66 -6.97 11.13
C CYS A 316 0.23 -6.46 11.40
N ILE A 317 -0.63 -6.40 10.38
CA ILE A 317 -2.01 -5.94 10.47
C ILE A 317 -2.93 -7.05 10.00
N ASP A 318 -3.63 -7.70 10.93
CA ASP A 318 -4.44 -8.89 10.61
C ASP A 318 -5.54 -8.60 9.57
N HIS A 319 -6.20 -7.44 9.67
CA HIS A 319 -7.29 -7.01 8.78
C HIS A 319 -7.11 -5.56 8.32
N LEU A 320 -6.46 -5.30 7.18
CA LEU A 320 -6.13 -3.94 6.72
C LEU A 320 -7.37 -3.04 6.55
N ALA A 321 -8.41 -3.52 5.83
CA ALA A 321 -9.62 -2.72 5.60
C ALA A 321 -10.37 -2.40 6.91
N GLU A 322 -10.54 -3.39 7.79
CA GLU A 322 -11.21 -3.18 9.08
C GLU A 322 -10.37 -2.30 10.02
N TYR A 323 -9.05 -2.47 10.03
CA TYR A 323 -8.14 -1.59 10.77
C TYR A 323 -8.31 -0.13 10.35
N CYS A 324 -8.38 0.13 9.04
CA CYS A 324 -8.62 1.47 8.51
C CYS A 324 -9.93 2.07 9.04
N ALA A 325 -11.01 1.32 8.95
CA ALA A 325 -12.34 1.77 9.37
C ALA A 325 -12.43 2.01 10.89
N LEU A 326 -11.89 1.11 11.71
CA LEU A 326 -11.92 1.21 13.17
C LEU A 326 -11.09 2.38 13.70
N ASN A 327 -9.91 2.61 13.10
CA ASN A 327 -8.96 3.61 13.58
C ASN A 327 -9.04 4.94 12.84
N LEU A 328 -9.84 5.01 11.77
CA LEU A 328 -9.92 6.16 10.86
C LEU A 328 -8.54 6.64 10.41
N LYS A 329 -7.63 5.69 10.14
CA LYS A 329 -6.29 5.97 9.62
C LYS A 329 -5.77 4.86 8.70
N GLY A 330 -5.01 5.26 7.69
CA GLY A 330 -4.35 4.36 6.76
C GLY A 330 -3.55 5.15 5.72
N ASP A 331 -2.57 4.54 5.10
CA ASP A 331 -1.86 5.08 3.94
C ASP A 331 -2.66 4.85 2.63
N CYS A 332 -2.03 5.03 1.48
CA CYS A 332 -2.67 4.88 0.18
C CYS A 332 -3.24 3.48 -0.02
N GLY A 333 -2.45 2.44 0.29
CA GLY A 333 -2.89 1.07 0.16
C GLY A 333 -4.02 0.72 1.12
N VAL A 334 -3.89 1.04 2.40
CA VAL A 334 -4.91 0.71 3.40
C VAL A 334 -6.23 1.45 3.15
N GLN A 335 -6.19 2.69 2.65
CA GLN A 335 -7.41 3.41 2.26
C GLN A 335 -8.05 2.85 0.99
N ALA A 336 -7.26 2.47 -0.02
CA ALA A 336 -7.76 1.83 -1.22
C ALA A 336 -8.43 0.48 -0.90
N LEU A 337 -7.88 -0.31 0.02
CA LEU A 337 -8.49 -1.57 0.47
C LEU A 337 -9.81 -1.35 1.19
N LEU A 338 -9.92 -0.32 2.03
CA LEU A 338 -11.19 0.03 2.67
C LEU A 338 -12.25 0.40 1.63
N PHE A 339 -11.90 1.25 0.66
CA PHE A 339 -12.80 1.64 -0.43
C PHE A 339 -13.28 0.41 -1.22
N ILE A 340 -12.35 -0.43 -1.67
CA ILE A 340 -12.67 -1.67 -2.40
C ILE A 340 -13.58 -2.56 -1.55
N THR A 341 -13.27 -2.77 -0.28
CA THR A 341 -14.05 -3.66 0.58
C THR A 341 -15.48 -3.14 0.79
N LEU A 342 -15.66 -1.85 1.05
CA LEU A 342 -16.99 -1.24 1.20
C LEU A 342 -17.78 -1.25 -0.13
N CYS A 343 -17.12 -1.00 -1.27
CA CYS A 343 -17.74 -1.12 -2.59
C CYS A 343 -18.22 -2.55 -2.84
N ARG A 344 -17.38 -3.57 -2.59
CA ARG A 344 -17.74 -4.97 -2.78
C ARG A 344 -18.89 -5.41 -1.86
N ILE A 345 -18.90 -4.96 -0.60
CA ILE A 345 -20.03 -5.19 0.33
C ILE A 345 -21.32 -4.58 -0.22
N ALA A 346 -21.25 -3.39 -0.82
CA ALA A 346 -22.36 -2.70 -1.44
C ALA A 346 -22.74 -3.23 -2.84
N GLY A 347 -22.08 -4.28 -3.33
CA GLY A 347 -22.36 -4.89 -4.63
C GLY A 347 -21.74 -4.17 -5.84
N ILE A 348 -20.73 -3.32 -5.62
CA ILE A 348 -20.01 -2.58 -6.66
C ILE A 348 -18.67 -3.29 -6.93
N PRO A 349 -18.41 -3.73 -8.17
CA PRO A 349 -17.13 -4.32 -8.53
C PRO A 349 -15.99 -3.32 -8.33
N ALA A 350 -14.99 -3.71 -7.53
CA ALA A 350 -13.83 -2.89 -7.24
C ALA A 350 -12.55 -3.73 -7.21
N LYS A 351 -11.47 -3.22 -7.78
CA LYS A 351 -10.17 -3.90 -7.89
C LYS A 351 -9.02 -2.98 -7.46
N TRP A 352 -7.90 -3.62 -7.15
CA TRP A 352 -6.67 -2.99 -6.72
C TRP A 352 -5.76 -2.71 -7.91
N GLN A 353 -5.02 -1.61 -7.86
CA GLN A 353 -3.85 -1.39 -8.69
C GLN A 353 -2.78 -0.65 -7.88
N SER A 354 -1.51 -1.01 -8.06
CA SER A 354 -0.40 -0.31 -7.41
C SER A 354 0.84 -0.25 -8.28
N GLY A 355 1.76 0.64 -7.91
CA GLY A 355 3.05 0.79 -8.54
C GLY A 355 3.75 2.03 -8.04
N ILE A 356 4.16 2.90 -8.96
CA ILE A 356 4.94 4.09 -8.64
C ILE A 356 4.16 5.34 -9.07
N ASP A 357 4.07 6.32 -8.19
CA ASP A 357 3.79 7.70 -8.53
C ASP A 357 5.05 8.35 -9.06
N ALA A 358 5.01 8.83 -10.30
CA ALA A 358 6.16 9.34 -11.06
C ALA A 358 5.91 10.79 -11.47
N LYS A 359 5.58 11.65 -10.51
CA LYS A 359 5.49 13.09 -10.78
C LYS A 359 6.90 13.67 -10.95
N PRO A 360 7.10 14.67 -11.83
CA PRO A 360 8.40 15.32 -11.98
C PRO A 360 8.92 15.84 -10.64
N GLY A 361 10.11 15.40 -10.25
CA GLY A 361 10.77 15.74 -8.99
C GLY A 361 10.36 14.91 -7.77
N ASP A 362 9.34 14.06 -7.86
CA ASP A 362 8.83 13.22 -6.76
C ASP A 362 8.39 11.86 -7.29
N VAL A 363 9.29 10.87 -7.19
CA VAL A 363 9.04 9.49 -7.61
C VAL A 363 9.01 8.57 -6.39
N GLY A 364 7.89 7.92 -6.16
CA GLY A 364 7.67 7.11 -4.97
C GLY A 364 6.55 6.09 -5.12
N GLU A 365 6.44 5.22 -4.13
CA GLU A 365 5.46 4.13 -4.09
C GLU A 365 4.04 4.67 -3.92
N HIS A 366 3.06 4.09 -4.62
CA HIS A 366 1.66 4.48 -4.49
C HIS A 366 0.65 3.40 -4.92
N ASP A 367 -0.49 3.42 -4.24
CA ASP A 367 -1.61 2.50 -4.42
C ASP A 367 -2.91 3.25 -4.66
N TRP A 368 -3.78 2.68 -5.48
CA TRP A 368 -5.10 3.24 -5.74
C TRP A 368 -6.14 2.15 -5.99
N ALA A 369 -7.40 2.57 -5.88
CA ALA A 369 -8.53 1.69 -6.19
C ALA A 369 -9.05 1.97 -7.60
N MET A 370 -9.63 0.94 -8.19
CA MET A 370 -10.47 1.06 -9.38
C MET A 370 -11.85 0.48 -9.07
N PHE A 371 -12.90 1.08 -9.60
CA PHE A 371 -14.26 0.58 -9.49
C PHE A 371 -14.97 0.65 -10.83
N TYR A 372 -15.92 -0.26 -11.03
CA TYR A 372 -16.64 -0.34 -12.30
C TYR A 372 -17.87 0.56 -12.28
N VAL A 373 -18.02 1.39 -13.30
CA VAL A 373 -19.20 2.22 -13.54
C VAL A 373 -19.80 1.83 -14.90
N PRO A 374 -21.02 1.27 -14.95
CA PRO A 374 -21.69 0.96 -16.20
C PRO A 374 -21.75 2.19 -17.13
N GLY A 375 -21.41 1.99 -18.40
CA GLY A 375 -21.26 3.05 -19.40
C GLY A 375 -19.92 3.81 -19.37
N SER A 376 -19.12 3.70 -18.30
CA SER A 376 -17.78 4.31 -18.22
C SER A 376 -16.64 3.29 -18.09
N GLY A 377 -16.94 2.03 -17.75
CA GLY A 377 -15.93 0.98 -17.55
C GLY A 377 -15.26 1.05 -16.19
N TRP A 378 -14.00 0.64 -16.12
CA TRP A 378 -13.20 0.79 -14.91
C TRP A 378 -12.71 2.23 -14.79
N VAL A 379 -13.10 2.89 -13.70
CA VAL A 379 -12.66 4.24 -13.32
C VAL A 379 -11.89 4.18 -12.01
N TYR A 380 -11.17 5.25 -11.67
CA TYR A 380 -10.26 5.27 -10.52
C TYR A 380 -10.87 5.90 -9.27
N ALA A 381 -10.36 5.52 -8.11
CA ALA A 381 -10.52 6.26 -6.88
C ALA A 381 -9.16 6.33 -6.18
N ASP A 382 -8.57 7.53 -6.10
CA ASP A 382 -7.36 7.77 -5.31
C ASP A 382 -7.73 8.43 -3.98
N LEU A 383 -7.89 7.60 -2.96
CA LEU A 383 -8.34 8.03 -1.64
C LEU A 383 -7.30 8.89 -0.93
N SER A 384 -6.01 8.62 -1.19
CA SER A 384 -4.91 9.30 -0.51
C SER A 384 -4.72 10.72 -1.02
N TYR A 385 -4.69 10.93 -2.34
CA TYR A 385 -4.67 12.27 -2.90
C TYR A 385 -6.03 12.96 -2.78
N GLY A 386 -7.13 12.22 -2.83
CA GLY A 386 -8.45 12.73 -2.49
C GLY A 386 -8.49 13.34 -1.09
N GLY A 387 -8.11 12.59 -0.06
CA GLY A 387 -8.05 13.06 1.32
C GLY A 387 -7.07 14.22 1.50
N SER A 388 -5.88 14.13 0.89
CA SER A 388 -4.91 15.23 0.89
C SER A 388 -5.47 16.53 0.29
N SER A 389 -6.25 16.42 -0.78
CA SER A 389 -6.89 17.56 -1.44
C SER A 389 -7.99 18.16 -0.57
N TYR A 390 -8.79 17.33 0.08
CA TYR A 390 -9.85 17.77 0.98
C TYR A 390 -9.31 18.58 2.17
N ILE A 391 -8.29 18.08 2.87
CA ILE A 391 -7.72 18.79 4.04
C ILE A 391 -7.04 20.11 3.66
N ARG A 392 -6.67 20.27 2.38
CA ARG A 392 -6.09 21.49 1.81
C ARG A 392 -7.14 22.42 1.18
N GLY A 393 -8.42 22.04 1.18
CA GLY A 393 -9.50 22.81 0.57
C GLY A 393 -9.50 22.82 -0.96
N ALA A 394 -8.74 21.93 -1.61
CA ALA A 394 -8.65 21.81 -3.06
C ALA A 394 -9.77 20.90 -3.60
N TYR A 395 -11.01 21.38 -3.53
CA TYR A 395 -12.19 20.55 -3.82
C TYR A 395 -12.30 20.08 -5.27
N ASP A 396 -11.80 20.85 -6.25
CA ASP A 396 -11.79 20.42 -7.65
C ASP A 396 -10.88 19.20 -7.84
N ARG A 397 -9.70 19.22 -7.21
CA ARG A 397 -8.78 18.09 -7.18
C ARG A 397 -9.34 16.90 -6.38
N TRP A 398 -10.00 17.17 -5.26
CA TRP A 398 -10.72 16.14 -4.50
C TRP A 398 -11.81 15.45 -5.34
N ASN A 399 -12.55 16.20 -6.16
CA ASN A 399 -13.55 15.65 -7.06
C ASN A 399 -12.91 14.89 -8.23
N TYR A 400 -11.80 15.39 -8.78
CA TYR A 400 -11.06 14.73 -9.85
C TYR A 400 -10.67 13.29 -9.48
N PHE A 401 -10.10 13.09 -8.27
CA PHE A 401 -9.66 11.77 -7.79
C PHE A 401 -10.81 10.79 -7.48
N PHE A 402 -12.07 11.19 -7.65
CA PHE A 402 -13.21 10.28 -7.75
C PHE A 402 -13.61 10.12 -9.22
N GLY A 403 -13.06 9.09 -9.86
CA GLY A 403 -13.28 8.74 -11.26
C GLY A 403 -11.99 8.74 -12.08
N ASN A 404 -10.95 9.45 -11.63
CA ASN A 404 -9.73 9.69 -12.41
C ASN A 404 -8.46 9.45 -11.61
N ALA A 405 -7.39 9.10 -12.32
CA ALA A 405 -6.02 9.11 -11.86
C ALA A 405 -5.23 10.04 -12.80
N ASP A 406 -4.27 10.76 -12.23
CA ASP A 406 -3.36 11.60 -13.00
C ASP A 406 -2.45 10.75 -13.91
N PRO A 407 -1.87 11.32 -14.99
CA PRO A 407 -1.11 10.56 -15.98
C PRO A 407 0.33 10.23 -15.51
N TYR A 408 0.71 10.57 -14.29
CA TYR A 408 2.07 10.40 -13.77
C TYR A 408 2.21 9.08 -13.00
N ARG A 409 1.67 7.98 -13.54
CA ARG A 409 1.63 6.68 -12.86
C ARG A 409 2.40 5.63 -13.62
N ILE A 410 3.13 4.80 -12.88
CA ILE A 410 3.73 3.57 -13.37
C ILE A 410 2.93 2.41 -12.75
N PRO A 411 1.86 1.92 -13.41
CA PRO A 411 1.11 0.78 -12.91
C PRO A 411 1.95 -0.49 -13.07
N ILE A 412 2.18 -1.18 -11.96
CA ILE A 412 2.97 -2.41 -11.90
C ILE A 412 2.04 -3.57 -11.57
N ASN A 413 1.41 -3.51 -10.39
CA ASN A 413 0.59 -4.59 -9.84
C ASN A 413 -0.90 -4.38 -10.22
N ASN A 414 -1.52 -5.39 -10.83
CA ASN A 414 -2.94 -5.37 -11.20
C ASN A 414 -3.81 -6.28 -10.31
N ALA A 415 -3.20 -6.91 -9.31
CA ALA A 415 -3.94 -7.67 -8.30
C ALA A 415 -3.26 -7.59 -6.94
N PHE A 416 -4.11 -7.53 -5.92
CA PHE A 416 -3.72 -7.57 -4.53
C PHE A 416 -3.33 -9.00 -4.13
N GLN A 417 -2.30 -9.12 -3.31
CA GLN A 417 -1.88 -10.34 -2.64
C GLN A 417 -1.70 -11.52 -3.61
N LYS A 418 -0.77 -11.36 -4.58
CA LYS A 418 -0.32 -12.43 -5.48
C LYS A 418 1.15 -12.78 -5.28
N ASP A 419 1.49 -14.03 -5.59
CA ASP A 419 2.87 -14.53 -5.53
C ASP A 419 3.67 -14.03 -6.73
N PHE A 420 4.99 -14.17 -6.67
CA PHE A 420 5.88 -13.90 -7.79
C PHE A 420 6.05 -15.12 -8.70
N GLU A 421 6.56 -14.84 -9.90
CA GLU A 421 6.92 -15.84 -10.89
C GLU A 421 8.40 -15.62 -11.29
N PRO A 422 9.33 -16.49 -10.85
CA PRO A 422 9.15 -17.65 -9.97
C PRO A 422 8.82 -17.23 -8.52
N PRO A 423 8.19 -18.12 -7.72
CA PRO A 423 7.85 -17.80 -6.34
C PRO A 423 9.09 -17.71 -5.46
N LYS A 424 9.04 -16.83 -4.45
CA LYS A 424 10.04 -16.81 -3.38
C LYS A 424 9.99 -18.11 -2.56
N TRP A 425 11.11 -18.49 -1.98
CA TRP A 425 11.20 -19.65 -1.08
C TRP A 425 10.86 -19.26 0.36
N PHE A 426 11.12 -18.01 0.72
CA PHE A 426 10.82 -17.43 2.02
C PHE A 426 9.65 -16.45 1.92
N TRP A 427 9.14 -16.01 3.07
CA TRP A 427 8.05 -15.05 3.11
C TRP A 427 8.41 -13.78 2.33
N ARG A 428 7.40 -13.24 1.66
CA ARG A 428 7.48 -11.91 1.08
C ARG A 428 7.63 -10.86 2.18
N ASN A 429 8.39 -9.82 1.87
CA ASN A 429 8.58 -8.65 2.72
C ASN A 429 7.28 -7.86 2.82
N ASP A 430 6.76 -7.47 1.66
CA ASP A 430 5.38 -7.04 1.51
C ASP A 430 4.61 -8.19 0.83
N PRO A 431 3.81 -8.99 1.56
CA PRO A 431 3.06 -10.07 0.95
C PRO A 431 1.80 -9.61 0.22
N TYR A 432 1.58 -8.30 0.00
CA TYR A 432 0.34 -7.77 -0.54
C TYR A 432 0.53 -7.10 -1.90
N ASP A 433 1.62 -6.38 -2.08
CA ASP A 433 2.00 -5.82 -3.37
C ASP A 433 3.53 -5.76 -3.54
N ASN A 434 4.04 -5.24 -4.66
CA ASN A 434 5.48 -5.10 -4.87
C ASN A 434 5.78 -3.82 -5.67
N GLN A 435 6.27 -2.78 -5.00
CA GLN A 435 6.59 -1.50 -5.64
C GLN A 435 8.10 -1.25 -5.75
N SER A 436 8.87 -1.72 -4.76
CA SER A 436 10.32 -1.50 -4.67
C SER A 436 11.19 -2.72 -5.00
N GLY A 437 10.68 -3.92 -4.80
CA GLY A 437 11.41 -5.18 -5.00
C GLY A 437 11.68 -5.93 -3.71
N GLU A 438 12.10 -7.19 -3.87
CA GLU A 438 12.39 -8.07 -2.75
C GLU A 438 13.60 -8.95 -3.05
N ALA A 439 14.25 -9.47 -2.00
CA ALA A 439 15.35 -10.40 -2.15
C ALA A 439 15.30 -11.56 -1.16
N GLU A 440 16.00 -12.64 -1.50
CA GLU A 440 16.27 -13.77 -0.61
C GLU A 440 17.61 -14.44 -0.94
N TYR A 441 18.24 -14.97 0.09
CA TYR A 441 19.32 -15.92 -0.07
C TYR A 441 18.77 -17.35 -0.20
N GLU A 442 19.63 -18.30 -0.54
CA GLU A 442 19.23 -19.70 -0.72
C GLU A 442 18.67 -20.40 0.54
N ASP A 443 18.91 -19.84 1.72
CA ASP A 443 18.63 -20.40 3.05
C ASP A 443 17.87 -19.46 4.02
N HIS A 444 17.70 -18.16 3.70
CA HIS A 444 16.81 -17.22 4.40
C HIS A 444 16.36 -16.04 3.52
N GLY A 445 15.29 -15.36 3.92
CA GLY A 445 14.84 -14.11 3.29
C GLY A 445 15.75 -12.92 3.62
N VAL A 446 15.78 -11.91 2.74
CA VAL A 446 16.37 -10.60 3.02
C VAL A 446 15.27 -9.67 3.51
N ARG A 447 15.53 -8.94 4.60
CA ARG A 447 14.55 -8.05 5.23
C ARG A 447 14.40 -6.73 4.47
N SER A 448 13.24 -6.09 4.56
CA SER A 448 12.97 -4.79 3.94
C SER A 448 13.97 -3.71 4.38
N ASP A 449 14.34 -3.71 5.68
CA ASP A 449 15.30 -2.75 6.24
C ASP A 449 16.76 -3.01 5.82
N ASP A 450 17.02 -4.11 5.13
CA ASP A 450 18.33 -4.44 4.56
C ASP A 450 18.43 -4.11 3.07
N LEU A 451 17.31 -3.78 2.44
CA LEU A 451 17.23 -3.35 1.05
C LEU A 451 17.33 -1.83 0.94
N LEU A 452 17.91 -1.38 -0.16
CA LEU A 452 17.98 0.01 -0.59
C LEU A 452 17.39 0.12 -1.97
N TYR A 453 16.47 1.06 -2.12
CA TYR A 453 15.79 1.33 -3.39
C TYR A 453 16.08 2.75 -3.83
N ARG A 454 16.22 2.94 -5.14
CA ARG A 454 16.38 4.26 -5.73
C ARG A 454 15.61 4.34 -7.03
N TYR A 455 14.79 5.38 -7.14
CA TYR A 455 14.18 5.79 -8.41
C TYR A 455 14.93 7.02 -8.91
N GLN A 456 15.41 6.96 -10.13
CA GLN A 456 16.02 8.07 -10.84
C GLN A 456 15.11 8.48 -11.98
N GLU A 457 14.53 9.68 -11.84
CA GLU A 457 13.90 10.37 -12.97
C GLU A 457 14.95 10.70 -14.03
N ILE A 458 14.68 10.30 -15.28
CA ILE A 458 15.52 10.64 -16.44
C ILE A 458 14.79 11.69 -17.29
N ASP A 459 13.54 11.42 -17.66
CA ASP A 459 12.67 12.36 -18.37
C ASP A 459 11.20 12.03 -18.11
N ILE A 460 10.48 12.96 -17.47
CA ILE A 460 9.03 12.84 -17.25
C ILE A 460 8.37 14.13 -17.71
N HIS A 461 7.54 14.05 -18.74
CA HIS A 461 6.82 15.22 -19.23
C HIS A 461 5.52 14.85 -19.95
N ARG A 462 4.53 15.74 -19.85
CA ARG A 462 3.29 15.61 -20.59
C ARG A 462 3.52 15.84 -22.09
N ILE A 463 3.07 14.90 -22.92
CA ILE A 463 3.18 14.97 -24.39
C ILE A 463 1.84 15.33 -25.07
N LYS A 464 0.71 15.15 -24.39
CA LYS A 464 -0.62 15.53 -24.85
C LYS A 464 -1.47 16.06 -23.72
#